data_AF-A0A946GR07-F1
#
_entry.id   AF-A0A946GR07-F1
#
_cell.length_a   1.000
_cell.length_b   1.000
_cell.length_c   1.000
_cell.angle_alpha   90.00
_cell.angle_beta   90.00
_cell.angle_gamma   90.00
#
_symmetry.space_group_name_H-M   'P 1'
#
loop_
_entity.id
_entity.type
_entity.pdbx_description
1 polymer ?
#
loop_
_entity_poly.entity_id
_entity_poly.type
_entity_poly.pdbx_seq_one_letter_code
_entity_poly.pdbx_strand_id
1 'polypeptide(L)'
;MKKNRVLTLLSVAIFMFFGLLQTANAGMVGSQQLLPKISAQVNVGQIRLDIQNQLVDLGVEQQQAENRVAAMTDSQIAEINQKISELPAGASAGGVLLTIFIVLVITDVIGATDIFPFINSVK
;
A
#
# COMPACT_ATOMS: atom_id res chain seq x y z
N MET A 1 -15.50 3.59 40.82
CA MET A 1 -14.04 3.83 40.74
C MET A 1 -13.23 2.74 40.01
N LYS A 2 -13.68 1.47 39.92
CA LYS A 2 -12.91 0.41 39.21
C LYS A 2 -12.83 0.61 37.68
N LYS A 3 -13.91 1.08 37.04
CA LYS A 3 -14.01 1.23 35.57
C LYS A 3 -12.99 2.22 34.98
N ASN A 4 -12.72 3.34 35.65
CA ASN A 4 -11.75 4.34 35.19
C ASN A 4 -10.31 3.85 35.31
N ARG A 5 -10.01 3.01 36.32
CA ARG A 5 -8.69 2.40 36.49
C ARG A 5 -8.40 1.38 35.39
N VAL A 6 -9.40 0.60 34.98
CA VAL A 6 -9.28 -0.34 33.85
C VAL A 6 -9.09 0.43 32.53
N LEU A 7 -9.82 1.53 32.33
CA LEU A 7 -9.68 2.37 31.14
C LEU A 7 -8.27 3.00 31.04
N THR A 8 -7.73 3.52 32.15
CA THR A 8 -6.37 4.08 32.19
C THR A 8 -5.31 2.99 31.96
N LEU A 9 -5.48 1.79 32.51
CA LEU A 9 -4.56 0.68 32.30
C LEU A 9 -4.58 0.18 30.84
N LEU A 10 -5.75 0.16 30.20
CA LEU A 10 -5.90 -0.21 28.79
C LEU A 10 -5.20 0.81 27.86
N SER A 11 -5.39 2.12 28.10
CA SER A 11 -4.72 3.15 27.30
C SER A 11 -3.19 3.10 27.40
N VAL A 12 -2.65 2.82 28.59
CA VAL A 12 -1.19 2.69 28.79
C VAL A 12 -0.65 1.44 28.09
N ALA A 13 -1.39 0.32 28.12
CA ALA A 13 -1.00 -0.91 27.42
C ALA A 13 -0.96 -0.73 25.89
N ILE A 14 -1.93 0.00 25.32
CA ILE A 14 -1.98 0.28 23.87
C ILE A 14 -0.82 1.19 23.44
N PHE A 15 -0.50 2.24 24.21
CA PHE A 15 0.66 3.10 23.94
C PHE A 15 1.99 2.33 23.99
N MET A 16 2.13 1.39 24.93
CA MET A 16 3.34 0.57 25.05
C MET A 16 3.46 -0.45 23.92
N PHE A 17 2.33 -0.98 23.42
CA PHE A 17 2.28 -1.90 22.29
C PHE A 17 2.63 -1.21 20.96
N PHE A 18 2.19 0.03 20.75
CA PHE A 18 2.58 0.83 19.58
C PHE A 18 4.05 1.25 19.58
N GLY A 19 4.67 1.43 20.75
CA GLY A 19 6.10 1.73 20.89
C GLY A 19 7.04 0.61 20.42
N LEU A 20 6.56 -0.64 20.40
CA LEU A 20 7.32 -1.82 19.95
C LEU A 20 7.21 -2.07 18.43
N LEU A 21 6.34 -1.34 17.72
CA LEU A 21 6.14 -1.47 16.27
C LEU A 21 7.03 -0.52 15.44
N GLN A 22 7.96 0.21 16.06
CA GLN A 22 8.89 1.09 15.33
C GLN A 22 10.11 0.36 14.76
N THR A 23 9.88 -0.59 13.86
CA THR A 23 10.93 -1.01 12.93
C THR A 23 10.42 -0.92 11.49
N ALA A 24 10.41 0.30 10.96
CA ALA A 24 10.47 0.49 9.51
C ALA A 24 11.90 0.12 9.06
N ASN A 25 12.17 -1.18 8.92
CA ASN A 25 13.41 -1.68 8.34
C ASN A 25 13.36 -1.46 6.82
N ALA A 26 13.69 -0.25 6.38
CA ALA A 26 14.14 -0.03 5.02
C ALA A 26 15.60 -0.50 4.93
N GLY A 27 15.79 -1.81 4.83
CA GLY A 27 17.11 -2.37 4.52
C GLY A 27 17.51 -1.89 3.12
N MET A 28 18.64 -1.19 3.00
CA MET A 28 19.29 -1.01 1.70
C MET A 28 19.68 -2.39 1.19
N VAL A 29 18.85 -2.95 0.31
CA VAL A 29 19.12 -4.25 -0.30
C VAL A 29 20.14 -4.00 -1.41
N GLY A 30 21.38 -4.45 -1.22
CA GLY A 30 22.33 -4.54 -2.31
C GLY A 30 21.77 -5.51 -3.35
N SER A 31 21.43 -5.02 -4.54
CA SER A 31 20.82 -5.77 -5.65
C SER A 31 21.64 -6.96 -6.17
N GLN A 32 22.73 -7.33 -5.52
CA GLN A 32 23.62 -8.43 -5.94
C GLN A 32 23.21 -9.81 -5.38
N GLN A 33 22.28 -9.92 -4.42
CA GLN A 33 22.01 -11.20 -3.74
C GLN A 33 20.57 -11.72 -3.83
N LEU A 34 19.68 -11.02 -4.55
CA LEU A 34 18.29 -11.46 -4.80
C LEU A 34 18.03 -11.77 -6.28
N LEU A 35 18.80 -12.67 -6.86
CA LEU A 35 18.43 -13.40 -8.08
C LEU A 35 18.56 -14.90 -7.78
N PRO A 36 17.60 -15.52 -7.06
CA PRO A 36 16.49 -16.16 -7.79
C PRO A 36 15.22 -16.34 -6.92
N LYS A 37 14.13 -15.60 -7.20
CA LYS A 37 12.71 -15.97 -6.93
C LYS A 37 11.71 -14.81 -6.94
N ILE A 38 12.14 -13.57 -7.17
CA ILE A 38 11.23 -12.46 -7.58
C ILE A 38 11.37 -12.27 -9.10
N SER A 39 11.31 -13.35 -9.87
CA SER A 39 10.84 -13.23 -11.24
C SER A 39 9.32 -13.29 -11.16
N ALA A 40 8.71 -12.26 -10.56
CA ALA A 40 7.38 -11.88 -11.00
C ALA A 40 7.52 -11.80 -12.51
N GLN A 41 6.87 -12.71 -13.23
CA GLN A 41 7.02 -12.82 -14.67
C GLN A 41 6.66 -11.44 -15.23
N VAL A 42 7.70 -10.67 -15.55
CA VAL A 42 7.58 -9.26 -15.91
C VAL A 42 6.84 -9.28 -17.22
N ASN A 43 5.51 -9.16 -17.14
CA ASN A 43 4.67 -9.14 -18.30
C ASN A 43 4.87 -7.77 -18.93
N VAL A 44 5.85 -7.69 -19.82
CA VAL A 44 6.23 -6.46 -20.51
C VAL A 44 5.01 -5.84 -21.21
N GLY A 45 4.05 -6.67 -21.62
CA GLY A 45 2.75 -6.22 -22.13
C GLY A 45 1.93 -5.43 -21.11
N GLN A 46 1.82 -5.92 -19.86
CA GLN A 46 1.10 -5.21 -18.79
C GLN A 46 1.76 -3.87 -18.46
N ILE A 47 3.10 -3.84 -18.37
CA ILE A 47 3.83 -2.62 -18.05
C ILE A 47 3.68 -1.57 -19.15
N ARG A 48 3.66 -2.01 -20.42
CA ARG A 48 3.38 -1.11 -21.55
C ARG A 48 1.98 -0.48 -21.44
N LEU A 49 0.97 -1.22 -20.99
CA LEU A 49 -0.37 -0.68 -20.74
C LEU A 49 -0.37 0.32 -19.57
N ASP A 50 0.32 0.00 -18.49
CA ASP A 50 0.40 0.88 -17.32
C ASP A 50 1.11 2.21 -17.66
N ILE A 51 2.19 2.18 -18.44
CA ILE A 51 2.87 3.38 -18.93
C ILE A 51 1.96 4.21 -19.87
N GLN A 52 1.18 3.55 -20.74
CA GLN A 52 0.22 4.25 -21.59
C GLN A 52 -0.83 4.98 -20.76
N ASN A 53 -1.44 4.29 -19.78
CA ASN A 53 -2.43 4.89 -18.88
C ASN A 53 -1.84 6.06 -18.10
N GLN A 54 -0.62 5.92 -17.58
CA GLN A 54 0.07 7.00 -16.88
C GLN A 54 0.28 8.23 -17.79
N LEU A 55 0.62 8.03 -19.07
CA LEU A 55 0.77 9.14 -20.02
C LEU A 55 -0.57 9.82 -20.30
N VAL A 56 -1.66 9.05 -20.41
CA VAL A 56 -3.01 9.60 -20.60
C VAL A 56 -3.45 10.40 -19.38
N ASP A 57 -3.18 9.91 -18.16
CA ASP A 57 -3.46 10.63 -16.92
C ASP A 57 -2.68 11.95 -16.81
N LEU A 58 -1.49 12.01 -17.41
CA LEU A 58 -0.70 13.24 -17.54
C LEU A 58 -1.18 14.17 -18.67
N GLY A 59 -2.29 13.83 -19.34
CA GLY A 59 -2.92 14.63 -20.39
C GLY A 59 -2.38 14.38 -21.80
N VAL A 60 -1.63 13.29 -22.02
CA VAL A 60 -1.18 12.90 -23.37
C VAL A 60 -2.33 12.19 -24.10
N GLU A 61 -2.55 12.57 -25.36
CA GLU A 61 -3.54 11.91 -26.21
C GLU A 61 -3.21 10.41 -26.39
N GLN A 62 -4.22 9.53 -26.31
CA GLN A 62 -4.04 8.07 -26.31
C GLN A 62 -3.16 7.58 -27.46
N GLN A 63 -3.40 8.08 -28.68
CA GLN A 63 -2.64 7.69 -29.87
C GLN A 63 -1.17 8.10 -29.80
N GLN A 64 -0.86 9.22 -29.13
CA GLN A 64 0.51 9.66 -28.91
C GLN A 64 1.19 8.83 -27.82
N ALA A 65 0.46 8.44 -26.77
CA ALA A 65 0.96 7.56 -25.72
C ALA A 65 1.33 6.18 -26.27
N GLU A 66 0.46 5.58 -27.10
CA GLU A 66 0.70 4.31 -27.78
C GLU A 66 1.97 4.35 -28.64
N ASN A 67 2.13 5.37 -29.48
CA ASN A 67 3.31 5.53 -30.33
C ASN A 67 4.61 5.69 -29.53
N ARG A 68 4.58 6.42 -28.41
CA ARG A 68 5.76 6.59 -27.54
C ARG A 68 6.15 5.28 -26.89
N VAL A 69 5.18 4.53 -26.38
CA VAL A 69 5.45 3.24 -25.74
C VAL A 69 5.89 2.20 -26.77
N ALA A 70 5.33 2.21 -27.99
CA ALA A 70 5.76 1.34 -29.09
C ALA A 70 7.21 1.62 -29.53
N ALA A 71 7.67 2.87 -29.45
CA ALA A 71 9.05 3.25 -29.74
C ALA A 71 10.06 2.83 -28.65
N MET A 72 9.59 2.45 -27.45
CA MET A 72 10.45 2.00 -26.35
C MET A 72 10.82 0.52 -26.46
N THR A 73 12.09 0.21 -26.21
CA THR A 73 12.59 -1.18 -26.14
C THR A 73 12.16 -1.85 -24.85
N ASP A 74 12.10 -3.19 -24.85
CA ASP A 74 11.73 -3.96 -23.66
C ASP A 74 12.64 -3.67 -22.45
N SER A 75 13.92 -3.39 -22.70
CA SER A 75 14.88 -2.97 -21.67
C SER A 75 14.53 -1.61 -21.04
N GLN A 76 14.09 -0.64 -21.84
CA GLN A 76 13.69 0.68 -21.35
C GLN A 76 12.39 0.59 -20.54
N ILE A 77 11.43 -0.23 -20.97
CA ILE A 77 10.18 -0.48 -20.24
C ILE A 77 10.45 -1.13 -18.88
N ALA A 78 11.38 -2.09 -18.83
CA ALA A 78 11.76 -2.74 -17.57
C ALA A 78 12.43 -1.79 -16.58
N GLU A 79 13.28 -0.86 -17.06
CA GLU A 79 13.91 0.17 -16.23
C GLU A 79 12.87 1.15 -15.67
N ILE A 80 11.88 1.55 -16.49
CA ILE A 80 10.78 2.42 -16.04
C ILE A 80 9.95 1.72 -14.96
N ASN A 81 9.65 0.44 -15.13
CA ASN A 81 8.91 -0.34 -14.12
C ASN A 81 9.64 -0.40 -12.76
N GLN A 82 10.97 -0.51 -12.77
CA GLN A 82 11.75 -0.49 -11.53
C GLN A 82 11.55 0.83 -10.76
N LYS A 83 11.52 1.96 -11.48
CA LYS A 83 11.28 3.29 -10.88
C LYS A 83 9.83 3.49 -10.44
N ILE A 84 8.85 2.96 -11.17
CA ILE A 84 7.42 3.05 -10.80
C ILE A 84 7.14 2.17 -9.57
N SER A 85 7.78 1.00 -9.46
CA SER A 85 7.63 0.11 -8.31
C SER A 85 8.19 0.69 -7.00
N GLU A 86 8.98 1.75 -7.04
CA GLU A 86 9.42 2.48 -5.83
C GLU A 86 8.29 3.33 -5.24
N LEU A 87 7.24 3.62 -6.01
CA LEU A 87 6.01 4.19 -5.47
C LEU A 87 5.28 3.07 -4.72
N PRO A 88 4.90 3.26 -3.43
CA PRO A 88 4.27 2.21 -2.65
C PRO A 88 3.01 1.71 -3.35
N ALA A 89 3.03 0.48 -3.88
CA ALA A 89 1.89 -0.15 -4.55
C ALA A 89 0.65 -0.33 -3.64
N GLY A 90 0.78 0.00 -2.34
CA GLY A 90 -0.32 0.08 -1.37
C GLY A 90 -0.99 1.46 -1.25
N ALA A 91 -0.52 2.49 -1.96
CA ALA A 91 -1.09 3.83 -1.96
C ALA A 91 -2.16 4.04 -3.06
N SER A 92 -2.65 2.96 -3.67
CA SER A 92 -3.86 3.06 -4.50
C SER A 92 -5.03 3.49 -3.63
N ALA A 93 -5.95 4.30 -4.17
CA ALA A 93 -7.12 4.77 -3.43
C ALA A 93 -7.89 3.61 -2.76
N GLY A 94 -7.96 2.44 -3.42
CA GLY A 94 -8.56 1.23 -2.86
C GLY A 94 -7.80 0.67 -1.64
N GLY A 95 -6.47 0.66 -1.68
CA GLY A 95 -5.63 0.21 -0.55
C GLY A 95 -5.83 1.10 0.68
N VAL A 96 -5.81 2.43 0.49
CA VAL A 96 -6.04 3.40 1.57
C VAL A 96 -7.45 3.24 2.16
N LEU A 97 -8.48 3.11 1.32
CA LEU A 97 -9.86 2.91 1.78
C LEU A 97 -10.02 1.60 2.58
N LEU A 98 -9.38 0.51 2.12
CA LEU A 98 -9.40 -0.77 2.84
C LEU A 98 -8.69 -0.67 4.20
N THR A 99 -7.54 0.03 4.25
CA THR A 99 -6.84 0.25 5.52
C THR A 99 -7.70 1.05 6.50
N ILE A 100 -8.32 2.15 6.05
CA ILE A 100 -9.23 2.95 6.89
C ILE A 100 -10.41 2.08 7.36
N PHE A 101 -10.99 1.28 6.47
CA PHE A 101 -12.08 0.37 6.81
C PHE A 101 -11.69 -0.61 7.93
N ILE A 102 -10.52 -1.27 7.81
CA ILE A 102 -10.03 -2.21 8.83
C ILE A 102 -9.84 -1.51 10.19
N VAL A 103 -9.25 -0.32 10.20
CA VAL A 103 -9.04 0.46 11.42
C VAL A 103 -10.37 0.81 12.08
N LEU A 104 -11.36 1.26 11.30
CA LEU A 104 -12.69 1.60 11.82
C LEU A 104 -13.40 0.36 12.37
N VAL A 105 -13.34 -0.78 11.68
CA VAL A 105 -13.92 -2.06 12.15
C VAL A 105 -13.33 -2.47 13.50
N ILE A 106 -12.01 -2.41 13.66
CA ILE A 106 -11.35 -2.75 14.93
C ILE A 106 -11.78 -1.79 16.05
N THR A 107 -11.84 -0.50 15.74
CA THR A 107 -12.21 0.55 16.71
C THR A 107 -13.67 0.40 17.16
N ASP A 108 -14.55 -0.10 16.29
CA ASP A 108 -15.96 -0.40 16.56
C ASP A 108 -16.15 -1.66 17.44
N VAL A 109 -15.39 -2.73 17.15
CA VAL A 109 -15.38 -3.96 17.98
C VAL A 109 -14.91 -3.67 19.40
N ILE A 110 -13.92 -2.79 19.56
CA ILE A 110 -13.41 -2.36 20.88
C ILE A 110 -14.40 -1.38 21.58
N GLY A 111 -15.36 -0.82 20.84
CA GLY A 111 -16.35 0.13 21.35
C GLY A 111 -15.81 1.53 21.56
N ALA A 112 -14.74 1.90 20.85
CA ALA A 112 -14.22 3.27 20.81
C ALA A 112 -14.97 4.14 19.78
N THR A 113 -15.60 3.51 18.79
CA THR A 113 -16.53 4.13 17.82
C THR A 113 -17.77 3.25 17.66
N ASP A 114 -18.85 3.80 17.08
CA ASP A 114 -20.06 3.07 16.67
C ASP A 114 -20.44 3.59 15.27
N ILE A 115 -19.73 3.08 14.26
CA ILE A 115 -19.83 3.54 12.86
C ILE A 115 -20.58 2.50 12.02
N PHE A 116 -20.42 1.22 12.35
CA PHE A 116 -21.00 0.08 11.65
C PHE A 116 -22.06 -0.60 12.52
N PRO A 117 -23.37 -0.41 12.23
CA PRO A 117 -24.47 -0.90 13.06
C PRO A 117 -24.60 -2.44 13.11
N PHE A 118 -23.81 -3.15 12.32
CA PHE A 118 -23.73 -4.61 12.31
C PHE A 118 -22.58 -5.15 13.19
N ILE A 119 -21.72 -4.28 13.72
CA ILE A 119 -20.65 -4.65 14.64
C ILE A 119 -21.18 -4.48 16.07
N ASN A 120 -21.20 -5.56 16.83
CA ASN A 120 -21.50 -5.50 18.25
C ASN A 120 -20.18 -5.36 19.01
N SER A 121 -19.99 -4.24 19.72
CA SER A 121 -18.80 -4.06 20.53
C SER A 121 -18.71 -5.15 21.61
N VAL A 122 -17.53 -5.76 21.76
CA VAL A 122 -17.26 -6.76 22.79
C VAL A 122 -17.02 -6.01 24.10
N LYS A 123 -18.07 -5.87 24.89
CA LYS A 123 -18.05 -5.16 26.18
C LYS A 123 -18.04 -6.12 27.36
#